data_AF-A0A937UUA5-F1
#
_entry.id   AF-A0A937UUA5-F1
#
_cell.length_a   1.000
_cell.length_b   1.000
_cell.length_c   1.000
_cell.angle_alpha   90.00
_cell.angle_beta   90.00
_cell.angle_gamma   90.00
#
_symmetry.space_group_name_H-M   'P 1'
#
loop_
_entity.id
_entity.type
_entity.pdbx_description
1 polymer ?
#
loop_
_entity_poly.entity_id
_entity_poly.type
_entity_poly.pdbx_seq_one_letter_code
_entity_poly.pdbx_strand_id
1 'polypeptide(L)'
;MSDVTKGLRISWARFDTSLRMGEGFSVDAYRELCDRLGECAVAWREVECIPRLAANILADILPAMESVITLYGDAEKPKIREAMYSIQELIWECVAIDPGELE
;
A
#
# COMPACT_ATOMS: atom_id res chain seq x y z
N MET A 1 3.21 -17.46 9.48
CA MET A 1 2.87 -16.28 8.65
C MET A 1 3.04 -16.71 7.21
N SER A 2 2.01 -16.55 6.37
CA SER A 2 2.13 -16.89 4.94
C SER A 2 3.25 -16.06 4.30
N ASP A 3 3.87 -16.60 3.25
CA ASP A 3 5.00 -15.96 2.59
C ASP A 3 4.62 -14.56 2.05
N VAL A 4 3.41 -14.44 1.50
CA VAL A 4 2.86 -13.16 1.01
C VAL A 4 2.69 -12.10 2.11
N THR A 5 2.23 -12.47 3.31
CA THR A 5 2.14 -11.50 4.43
C THR A 5 3.51 -11.07 4.93
N LYS A 6 4.50 -11.97 4.89
CA LYS A 6 5.88 -11.62 5.22
C LYS A 6 6.45 -10.62 4.20
N GLY A 7 6.22 -10.87 2.92
CA GLY A 7 6.60 -9.99 1.81
C GLY A 7 5.99 -8.61 1.97
N LEU A 8 4.67 -8.53 2.15
CA LEU A 8 3.93 -7.28 2.38
C LEU A 8 4.50 -6.48 3.55
N ARG A 9 4.78 -7.12 4.69
CA ARG A 9 5.34 -6.43 5.85
C ARG A 9 6.72 -5.82 5.56
N ILE A 10 7.56 -6.54 4.81
CA ILE A 10 8.93 -6.08 4.49
C ILE A 10 8.87 -4.90 3.51
N SER A 11 8.09 -5.02 2.44
CA SER A 11 7.94 -3.93 1.45
C SER A 11 7.27 -2.70 2.06
N TRP A 12 6.25 -2.89 2.91
CA TRP A 12 5.63 -1.79 3.65
C TRP A 12 6.64 -1.06 4.53
N ALA A 13 7.40 -1.78 5.37
CA ALA A 13 8.37 -1.15 6.25
C ALA A 13 9.44 -0.35 5.48
N ARG A 14 9.86 -0.86 4.31
CA ARG A 14 10.81 -0.17 3.43
C ARG A 14 10.21 1.10 2.85
N PHE A 15 8.98 1.02 2.34
CA PHE A 15 8.29 2.17 1.76
C PHE A 15 7.96 3.24 2.81
N ASP A 16 7.38 2.87 3.96
CA ASP A 16 7.09 3.79 5.07
C ASP A 16 8.36 4.51 5.56
N THR A 17 9.48 3.78 5.68
CA THR A 17 10.76 4.40 6.04
C THR A 17 11.18 5.43 4.99
N SER A 18 11.09 5.10 3.69
CA SER A 18 11.45 6.04 2.61
C SER A 18 10.57 7.29 2.61
N LEU A 19 9.28 7.13 2.93
CA LEU A 19 8.33 8.22 3.02
C LEU A 19 8.64 9.16 4.19
N ARG A 20 9.00 8.61 5.36
CA ARG A 20 9.24 9.40 6.58
C ARG A 20 10.61 10.06 6.63
N MET A 21 11.62 9.50 5.97
CA MET A 21 12.98 10.07 5.96
C MET A 21 13.09 11.33 5.08
N GLY A 22 12.06 11.65 4.29
CA GLY A 22 12.02 12.90 3.51
C GLY A 22 13.04 12.95 2.37
N GLU A 23 13.61 11.81 1.96
CA GLU A 23 14.61 11.71 0.88
C GLU A 23 13.97 11.71 -0.52
N GLY A 24 12.69 12.09 -0.64
CA GLY A 24 11.92 11.99 -1.88
C GLY A 24 11.00 10.75 -1.91
N PHE A 25 10.13 10.69 -2.91
CA PHE A 25 9.26 9.53 -3.15
C PHE A 25 10.07 8.39 -3.80
N SER A 26 10.33 7.32 -3.05
CA SER A 26 11.08 6.17 -3.57
C SER A 26 10.24 5.33 -4.52
N VAL A 27 10.47 5.50 -5.83
CA VAL A 27 9.77 4.75 -6.88
C VAL A 27 10.02 3.24 -6.77
N ASP A 28 11.23 2.83 -6.36
CA ASP A 28 11.56 1.40 -6.22
C ASP A 28 10.84 0.76 -5.03
N ALA A 29 10.80 1.44 -3.87
CA ALA A 29 10.07 0.95 -2.71
C ALA A 29 8.56 0.95 -2.95
N TYR A 30 8.05 1.95 -3.68
CA TYR A 30 6.66 1.99 -4.14
C TYR A 30 6.31 0.79 -5.02
N ARG A 31 7.11 0.53 -6.07
CA ARG A 31 6.89 -0.61 -6.98
C ARG A 31 6.93 -1.95 -6.24
N GLU A 32 7.91 -2.12 -5.36
CA GLU A 32 8.00 -3.33 -4.54
C GLU A 32 6.76 -3.51 -3.65
N LEU A 33 6.22 -2.44 -3.08
CA LEU A 33 4.98 -2.50 -2.33
C LEU A 33 3.79 -2.90 -3.22
N CYS A 34 3.64 -2.29 -4.40
CA CYS A 34 2.60 -2.64 -5.36
C CYS A 34 2.65 -4.11 -5.76
N ASP A 35 3.85 -4.62 -6.09
CA ASP A 35 4.04 -6.03 -6.47
C ASP A 35 3.58 -6.96 -5.35
N ARG A 36 3.94 -6.66 -4.09
CA ARG A 36 3.53 -7.47 -2.93
C ARG A 36 2.04 -7.37 -2.63
N LEU A 37 1.41 -6.22 -2.86
CA LEU A 37 -0.04 -6.09 -2.76
C LEU A 37 -0.73 -6.94 -3.83
N GLY A 38 -0.24 -6.94 -5.07
CA GLY A 38 -0.77 -7.79 -6.14
C GLY A 38 -0.63 -9.29 -5.84
N GLU A 39 0.52 -9.73 -5.32
CA GLU A 39 0.70 -11.11 -4.86
C GLU A 39 -0.27 -11.48 -3.73
N CYS A 40 -0.51 -10.54 -2.80
CA CYS A 40 -1.48 -10.72 -1.73
C CYS A 40 -2.90 -10.84 -2.26
N ALA A 41 -3.32 -9.97 -3.20
CA ALA A 41 -4.63 -10.03 -3.83
C ALA A 41 -4.88 -11.38 -4.52
N VAL A 42 -3.89 -11.91 -5.25
CA VAL A 42 -3.98 -13.24 -5.85
C VAL A 42 -4.10 -14.33 -4.78
N ALA A 43 -3.27 -14.27 -3.73
CA ALA A 43 -3.24 -15.29 -2.69
C ALA A 43 -4.49 -15.28 -1.78
N TRP A 44 -5.17 -14.14 -1.66
CA TRP A 44 -6.33 -13.97 -0.78
C TRP A 44 -7.67 -14.01 -1.50
N ARG A 45 -7.69 -14.15 -2.83
CA ARG A 45 -8.93 -14.15 -3.62
C ARG A 45 -9.98 -15.16 -3.16
N GLU A 46 -9.55 -16.36 -2.77
CA GLU A 46 -10.44 -17.48 -2.44
C GLU A 46 -10.55 -17.72 -0.93
N VAL A 47 -10.03 -16.82 -0.08
CA VAL A 47 -10.03 -17.00 1.38
C VAL A 47 -10.96 -15.99 2.04
N GLU A 48 -11.73 -16.44 3.03
CA GLU A 48 -12.67 -15.59 3.76
C GLU A 48 -11.99 -14.70 4.81
N CYS A 49 -10.73 -14.98 5.15
CA CYS A 49 -10.01 -14.22 6.15
C CYS A 49 -8.53 -14.03 5.78
N ILE A 50 -8.05 -12.80 5.96
CA ILE A 50 -6.64 -12.46 5.83
C ILE A 50 -5.96 -12.44 7.20
N PRO A 51 -4.64 -12.64 7.27
CA PRO A 51 -3.91 -12.54 8.53
C PRO A 51 -4.10 -11.15 9.16
N ARG A 52 -4.34 -11.09 10.48
CA ARG A 52 -4.50 -9.83 11.23
C ARG A 52 -3.40 -8.80 10.97
N LEU A 53 -2.15 -9.27 10.82
CA LEU A 53 -1.03 -8.39 10.51
C LEU A 53 -1.18 -7.74 9.12
N ALA A 54 -1.64 -8.49 8.12
CA ALA A 54 -1.91 -7.93 6.80
C ALA A 54 -3.02 -6.87 6.88
N ALA A 55 -4.14 -7.18 7.54
CA ALA A 55 -5.23 -6.22 7.73
C ALA A 55 -4.76 -4.90 8.38
N ASN A 56 -3.92 -4.99 9.41
CA ASN A 56 -3.33 -3.82 10.05
C ASN A 56 -2.43 -3.02 9.11
N ILE A 57 -1.63 -3.68 8.27
CA ILE A 57 -0.78 -3.01 7.28
C ILE A 57 -1.63 -2.30 6.24
N LEU A 58 -2.61 -2.98 5.64
CA LEU A 58 -3.49 -2.39 4.61
C LEU A 58 -4.19 -1.13 5.13
N ALA A 59 -4.67 -1.15 6.37
CA ALA A 59 -5.32 -0.01 7.01
C ALA A 59 -4.39 1.17 7.31
N ASP A 60 -3.07 0.94 7.38
CA ASP A 60 -2.06 1.94 7.75
C ASP A 60 -1.48 2.68 6.54
N ILE A 61 -1.43 2.05 5.37
CA ILE A 61 -0.70 2.59 4.19
C ILE A 61 -1.20 3.98 3.79
N LEU A 62 -2.51 4.14 3.53
CA LEU A 62 -3.04 5.41 3.05
C LEU A 62 -2.94 6.54 4.10
N PRO A 63 -3.34 6.34 5.38
CA PRO A 63 -3.13 7.35 6.41
C PRO A 63 -1.66 7.77 6.58
N ALA A 64 -0.72 6.83 6.49
CA ALA A 64 0.70 7.13 6.57
C ALA A 64 1.15 8.02 5.40
N MET A 65 0.72 7.73 4.16
CA MET A 65 1.00 8.56 2.98
C MET A 65 0.38 9.96 3.10
N GLU A 66 -0.88 10.06 3.54
CA GLU A 66 -1.56 11.35 3.77
C GLU A 66 -0.82 12.21 4.80
N SER A 67 -0.32 11.58 5.87
CA SER A 67 0.35 12.30 6.95
C SER A 67 1.64 12.99 6.51
N VAL A 68 2.33 12.46 5.49
CA VAL A 68 3.63 12.97 5.02
C VAL A 68 3.53 13.79 3.75
N ILE A 69 2.44 13.69 2.96
CA ILE A 69 2.34 14.36 1.65
C ILE A 69 2.53 15.88 1.72
N THR A 70 2.19 16.50 2.85
CA THR A 70 2.35 17.94 3.08
C THR A 70 3.81 18.36 3.23
N LEU A 71 4.72 17.42 3.54
CA LEU A 71 6.15 17.64 3.67
C LEU A 71 6.88 17.69 2.32
N TYR A 72 6.24 17.20 1.25
CA TYR A 72 6.80 17.16 -0.10
C TYR A 72 6.56 18.46 -0.87
N GLY A 73 7.40 18.73 -1.86
CA GLY A 73 7.24 19.90 -2.72
C GLY A 73 6.01 19.80 -3.63
N ASP A 74 5.51 20.94 -4.12
CA ASP A 74 4.29 21.00 -4.94
C ASP A 74 4.40 20.20 -6.26
N ALA A 75 5.61 19.96 -6.75
CA ALA A 75 5.86 19.11 -7.93
C ALA A 75 5.76 17.61 -7.64
N GLU A 76 5.92 17.18 -6.38
CA GLU A 76 5.89 15.78 -5.96
C GLU A 76 4.51 15.34 -5.44
N LYS A 77 3.77 16.26 -4.82
CA LYS A 77 2.41 15.98 -4.29
C LYS A 77 1.48 15.29 -5.30
N PRO A 78 1.40 15.71 -6.59
CA PRO A 78 0.54 15.03 -7.56
C PRO A 78 0.93 13.57 -7.78
N LYS A 79 2.25 13.27 -7.83
CA LYS A 79 2.77 11.91 -8.01
C LYS A 79 2.44 11.01 -6.82
N ILE A 80 2.55 11.56 -5.60
CA ILE A 80 2.20 10.84 -4.38
C ILE A 80 0.70 10.55 -4.35
N ARG A 81 -0.16 11.50 -4.74
CA ARG A 81 -1.62 11.27 -4.85
C ARG A 81 -1.96 10.18 -5.86
N GLU A 82 -1.34 10.22 -7.03
CA GLU A 82 -1.51 9.18 -8.04
C GLU A 82 -1.11 7.80 -7.51
N ALA A 83 0.03 7.72 -6.83
CA ALA A 83 0.48 6.49 -6.15
C ALA A 83 -0.50 6.01 -5.07
N MET A 84 -1.11 6.93 -4.31
CA MET A 84 -2.13 6.58 -3.32
C MET A 84 -3.36 5.95 -3.97
N TYR A 85 -3.83 6.47 -5.10
CA TYR A 85 -4.96 5.88 -5.83
C TYR A 85 -4.65 4.47 -6.33
N SER A 86 -3.48 4.27 -6.94
CA SER A 86 -3.06 2.93 -7.37
C SER A 86 -2.93 1.95 -6.21
N ILE A 87 -2.41 2.39 -5.06
CA ILE A 87 -2.34 1.55 -3.86
C ILE A 87 -3.74 1.24 -3.33
N GLN A 88 -4.65 2.21 -3.35
CA GLN A 88 -6.02 2.02 -2.88
C GLN A 88 -6.74 0.94 -3.71
N GLU A 89 -6.61 0.96 -5.04
CA GLU A 89 -7.13 -0.08 -5.92
C GLU A 89 -6.59 -1.46 -5.54
N LEU A 90 -5.27 -1.59 -5.33
CA LEU A 90 -4.64 -2.85 -4.92
C LEU A 90 -5.08 -3.31 -3.53
N ILE A 91 -5.30 -2.39 -2.59
CA ILE A 91 -5.84 -2.70 -1.26
C ILE A 91 -7.26 -3.25 -1.41
N TRP A 92 -8.10 -2.64 -2.24
CA TRP A 92 -9.46 -3.14 -2.49
C TRP A 92 -9.46 -4.54 -3.09
N GLU A 93 -8.56 -4.82 -4.05
CA GLU A 93 -8.38 -6.18 -4.58
C GLU A 93 -7.97 -7.18 -3.49
N CYS A 94 -7.13 -6.78 -2.54
CA CYS A 94 -6.71 -7.64 -1.41
C CYS A 94 -7.87 -8.05 -0.49
N VAL A 95 -8.95 -7.25 -0.43
CA VAL A 95 -10.09 -7.49 0.45
C VAL A 95 -11.41 -7.67 -0.31
N ALA A 96 -11.33 -7.91 -1.62
CA ALA A 96 -12.47 -8.13 -2.51
C ALA A 96 -13.54 -7.01 -2.45
N ILE A 97 -13.11 -5.75 -2.32
CA ILE A 97 -14.01 -4.59 -2.46
C ILE A 97 -14.14 -4.25 -3.95
N ASP A 98 -15.37 -4.18 -4.45
CA ASP A 98 -15.66 -3.61 -5.77
C ASP A 98 -15.84 -2.09 -5.63
N PRO A 99 -15.04 -1.26 -6.33
CA PRO A 99 -15.19 0.19 -6.31
C PRO A 99 -16.60 0.67 -6.68
N GLY A 100 -17.30 -0.07 -7.56
CA GLY A 100 -18.67 0.26 -7.98
C GLY A 100 -19.72 0.06 -6.89
N GLU A 101 -19.38 -0.61 -5.79
CA GLU A 101 -20.27 -0.79 -4.62
C GLU A 101 -20.11 0.32 -3.56
N LEU A 102 -19.16 1.25 -3.75
CA LEU A 102 -18.88 2.36 -2.83
C LEU A 102 -19.56 3.68 -3.23
N GLU A 103 -20.24 3.73 -4.38
CA GLU A 103 -21.02 4.86 -4.90
C GLU A 103 -22.52 4.75 -4.61
#